data_AF-A0A3C0J829-F1
#
_entry.id   AF-A0A3C0J829-F1
#
_cell.length_a   1.000
_cell.length_b   1.000
_cell.length_c   1.000
_cell.angle_alpha   90.00
_cell.angle_beta   90.00
_cell.angle_gamma   90.00
#
_symmetry.space_group_name_H-M   'P 1'
#
loop_
_entity.id
_entity.type
_entity.pdbx_description
1 polymer ?
#
loop_
_entity_poly.entity_id
_entity_poly.type
_entity_poly.pdbx_seq_one_letter_code
_entity_poly.pdbx_strand_id
1 'polypeptide(L)'
;MTEDKRKKIITGCIIAGIVLLIIVLTTVILKVKKTKVRTADKTNPSEYSSSDITSKETESVTVPREQPTEHSSSDITSKETESITVPQEQPTTPAGNDKITNTSNYSVILKKNNSWSDGTNEFFQYECIVTNNTGYDITSWKFEGNIGNVANIESSWNGNFAYKDGMLVITPLDWNGNIKAGQTVSTCGVIIKGSNLKESVEYGSSCNNNYNNNTSASTETQYELPEPENGTPLANHGKLSVNGVNLVDSKGQKFQLKGVSTHGIQWFPQYVNKDTFKDLRDNWGANVIRLAMYSAEGGYCNGNTAEFDKIIDRGVQACSELGMYVIIDWHILSDSNPNTNKEQAKQFFAKMSKQYADYNNVIYEICNEPNGGVSWSEIKKYADEVIPVIRQYSKDAIIICGTPTWSQDVDRVASDPLQDGHNVMYAVHFYAATHKDDLRNKVINAIKSGTPVFVSEFSICDASGNGGVDYDSAGKWKELINNYNLSFAGWSLCNKGETSALIKSGVSRLSGFTTSDLSETGIWLRNFISGK
;
A
#
# COMPACT_ATOMS: atom_id res chain seq x y z
N MET A 1 -22.85 41.61 -11.96
CA MET A 1 -23.65 40.42 -12.34
C MET A 1 -23.89 39.61 -11.08
N THR A 2 -25.14 39.27 -10.75
CA THR A 2 -25.48 38.55 -9.51
C THR A 2 -24.87 37.14 -9.49
N GLU A 3 -24.60 36.63 -8.29
CA GLU A 3 -23.96 35.33 -8.08
C GLU A 3 -24.76 34.17 -8.72
N ASP A 4 -26.09 34.24 -8.63
CA ASP A 4 -27.01 33.30 -9.26
C ASP A 4 -26.93 33.30 -10.81
N LYS A 5 -26.63 34.45 -11.44
CA LYS A 5 -26.32 34.51 -12.88
C LYS A 5 -24.95 33.91 -13.19
N ARG A 6 -23.95 34.03 -12.31
CA ARG A 6 -22.64 33.35 -12.48
C ARG A 6 -22.81 31.83 -12.41
N LYS A 7 -23.53 31.31 -11.41
CA LYS A 7 -23.79 29.86 -11.27
C LYS A 7 -24.53 29.32 -12.50
N LYS A 8 -25.59 29.99 -12.97
CA LYS A 8 -26.34 29.57 -14.19
C LYS A 8 -25.48 29.56 -15.46
N ILE A 9 -24.57 30.53 -15.64
CA ILE A 9 -23.64 30.55 -16.78
C ILE A 9 -22.62 29.40 -16.68
N ILE A 10 -22.03 29.17 -15.50
CA ILE A 10 -21.05 28.10 -15.28
C ILE A 10 -21.69 26.72 -15.52
N THR A 11 -22.88 26.46 -14.96
CA THR A 11 -23.63 25.22 -15.20
C THR A 11 -23.98 25.05 -16.68
N GLY A 12 -24.36 26.13 -17.38
CA GLY A 12 -24.61 26.11 -18.82
C GLY A 12 -23.38 25.74 -19.65
N CYS A 13 -22.20 26.30 -19.31
CA CYS A 13 -20.94 25.97 -19.96
C CYS A 13 -20.51 24.52 -19.70
N ILE A 14 -20.71 23.99 -18.48
CA ILE A 14 -20.40 22.59 -18.14
C ILE A 14 -21.30 21.63 -18.94
N ILE A 15 -22.62 21.89 -19.00
CA ILE A 15 -23.55 21.06 -19.77
C ILE A 15 -23.21 21.10 -21.27
N ALA A 16 -22.90 22.28 -21.82
CA ALA A 16 -22.48 22.42 -23.21
C ALA A 16 -21.18 21.63 -23.50
N GLY A 17 -20.20 21.66 -22.60
CA GLY A 17 -18.96 20.89 -22.72
C GLY A 17 -19.19 19.38 -22.71
N ILE A 18 -20.05 18.88 -21.80
CA ILE A 18 -20.41 17.45 -21.72
C ILE A 18 -21.15 16.98 -22.99
N VAL A 19 -22.10 17.78 -23.51
CA VAL A 19 -22.80 17.46 -24.76
C VAL A 19 -21.83 17.42 -25.94
N LEU A 20 -20.89 18.37 -26.03
CA LEU A 20 -19.87 18.37 -27.08
C LEU A 20 -18.97 17.12 -27.00
N LEU A 21 -18.55 16.73 -25.79
CA LEU A 21 -17.74 15.54 -25.54
C LEU A 21 -18.46 14.26 -25.98
N ILE A 22 -19.75 14.13 -25.67
CA ILE A 22 -20.59 12.98 -26.08
C ILE A 22 -20.74 12.92 -27.61
N ILE A 23 -20.93 14.05 -28.28
CA ILE A 23 -21.01 14.12 -29.75
C ILE A 23 -19.69 13.70 -30.40
N VAL A 24 -18.54 14.13 -29.84
CA VAL A 24 -17.20 13.72 -30.30
C VAL A 24 -16.98 12.22 -30.07
N LEU A 25 -17.28 11.69 -28.88
CA LEU A 25 -17.17 10.24 -28.61
C LEU A 25 -18.04 9.43 -29.57
N THR A 26 -19.27 9.86 -29.81
CA THR A 26 -20.22 9.16 -30.70
C THR A 26 -19.74 9.18 -32.15
N THR A 27 -19.18 10.29 -32.63
CA THR A 27 -18.61 10.35 -33.99
C THR A 27 -17.32 9.56 -34.14
N VAL A 28 -16.48 9.46 -33.10
CA VAL A 28 -15.31 8.55 -33.08
C VAL A 28 -15.76 7.09 -33.13
N ILE A 29 -16.72 6.67 -32.30
CA ILE A 29 -17.27 5.30 -32.29
C ILE A 29 -17.90 4.95 -33.65
N LEU A 30 -18.62 5.88 -34.27
CA LEU A 30 -19.19 5.68 -35.62
C LEU A 30 -18.13 5.60 -36.72
N LYS A 31 -17.03 6.36 -36.62
CA LYS A 31 -15.87 6.22 -37.52
C LYS A 31 -15.22 4.84 -37.37
N VAL A 32 -14.92 4.41 -36.14
CA VAL A 32 -14.31 3.09 -35.86
C VAL A 32 -15.19 1.95 -36.37
N LYS A 33 -16.52 2.02 -36.18
CA LYS A 33 -17.45 1.03 -36.74
C LYS A 33 -17.47 1.04 -38.28
N LYS A 34 -17.38 2.20 -38.95
CA LYS A 34 -17.32 2.27 -40.42
C LYS A 34 -16.03 1.70 -41.01
N THR A 35 -14.89 1.88 -40.35
CA THR A 35 -13.60 1.31 -40.81
C THR A 35 -13.60 -0.22 -40.73
N LYS A 36 -14.32 -0.83 -39.78
CA LYS A 36 -14.36 -2.29 -39.57
C LYS A 36 -15.27 -3.08 -40.53
N VAL A 37 -15.96 -2.42 -41.48
CA VAL A 37 -16.99 -3.02 -42.36
C VAL A 37 -16.62 -2.93 -43.86
N ARG A 38 -15.41 -2.49 -44.21
CA ARG A 38 -14.94 -2.37 -45.62
C ARG A 38 -13.55 -2.97 -45.86
N THR A 39 -13.43 -4.29 -45.73
CA THR A 39 -12.40 -5.10 -46.43
C THR A 39 -12.72 -6.60 -46.34
N ALA A 40 -13.64 -7.08 -47.17
CA ALA A 40 -13.73 -8.47 -47.60
C ALA A 40 -14.68 -8.56 -48.81
N ASP A 41 -14.14 -8.77 -50.02
CA ASP A 41 -14.51 -9.88 -50.92
C ASP A 41 -13.71 -9.84 -52.25
N LYS A 42 -13.56 -11.01 -52.89
CA LYS A 42 -13.03 -11.32 -54.25
C LYS A 42 -11.50 -11.17 -54.41
N THR A 43 -10.73 -12.22 -54.71
CA THR A 43 -10.93 -13.20 -55.81
C THR A 43 -10.38 -14.62 -55.53
N ASN A 44 -10.86 -15.59 -56.31
CA ASN A 44 -10.40 -16.99 -56.50
C ASN A 44 -10.74 -17.35 -58.00
N PRO A 45 -10.42 -18.51 -58.62
CA PRO A 45 -9.72 -19.71 -58.13
C PRO A 45 -8.71 -20.40 -59.10
N SER A 46 -8.02 -21.44 -58.63
CA SER A 46 -7.76 -22.67 -59.42
C SER A 46 -7.42 -23.91 -58.56
N GLU A 47 -8.35 -24.87 -58.55
CA GLU A 47 -8.17 -26.33 -58.73
C GLU A 47 -7.12 -27.14 -57.93
N TYR A 48 -7.60 -28.04 -57.06
CA TYR A 48 -7.62 -29.50 -57.35
C TYR A 48 -8.68 -30.26 -56.50
N SER A 49 -8.90 -31.55 -56.79
CA SER A 49 -10.18 -32.26 -56.54
C SER A 49 -10.12 -33.47 -55.59
N SER A 50 -11.30 -33.82 -55.01
CA SER A 50 -11.68 -35.11 -54.37
C SER A 50 -11.02 -35.40 -52.98
N SER A 51 -11.53 -36.22 -52.05
CA SER A 51 -12.81 -36.94 -51.78
C SER A 51 -12.65 -37.71 -50.43
N ASP A 52 -13.64 -38.18 -49.64
CA ASP A 52 -15.11 -38.13 -49.65
C ASP A 52 -15.69 -38.47 -48.22
N ILE A 53 -17.00 -38.78 -48.09
CA ILE A 53 -17.62 -39.70 -47.09
C ILE A 53 -17.49 -39.30 -45.59
N THR A 54 -18.44 -38.54 -45.02
CA THR A 54 -19.75 -38.92 -44.40
C THR A 54 -19.76 -39.37 -42.92
N SER A 55 -20.31 -38.47 -42.09
CA SER A 55 -21.30 -38.68 -41.01
C SER A 55 -21.28 -39.94 -40.11
N LYS A 56 -21.32 -39.69 -38.79
CA LYS A 56 -22.32 -40.30 -37.90
C LYS A 56 -22.57 -39.46 -36.65
N GLU A 57 -23.84 -39.17 -36.38
CA GLU A 57 -24.33 -38.79 -35.05
C GLU A 57 -24.39 -40.05 -34.16
N THR A 58 -24.22 -39.90 -32.84
CA THR A 58 -25.26 -40.30 -31.86
C THR A 58 -24.96 -39.83 -30.43
N GLU A 59 -25.98 -39.20 -29.86
CA GLU A 59 -26.50 -39.34 -28.48
C GLU A 59 -25.68 -39.06 -27.22
N SER A 60 -26.36 -38.31 -26.36
CA SER A 60 -26.09 -38.00 -24.96
C SER A 60 -26.27 -39.20 -24.00
N VAL A 61 -25.44 -39.26 -22.96
CA VAL A 61 -25.76 -40.01 -21.73
C VAL A 61 -25.63 -39.08 -20.52
N THR A 62 -26.70 -39.01 -19.73
CA THR A 62 -26.79 -38.27 -18.46
C THR A 62 -26.54 -39.25 -17.30
N VAL A 63 -25.78 -38.84 -16.28
CA VAL A 63 -25.59 -39.62 -15.03
C VAL A 63 -25.86 -38.71 -13.82
N PRO A 64 -26.48 -39.19 -12.72
CA PRO A 64 -27.23 -38.32 -11.82
C PRO A 64 -26.42 -37.58 -10.73
N ARG A 65 -27.12 -36.62 -10.13
CA ARG A 65 -26.73 -35.80 -8.98
C ARG A 65 -27.31 -36.40 -7.70
N GLU A 66 -26.49 -36.61 -6.66
CA GLU A 66 -26.94 -37.04 -5.33
C GLU A 66 -26.58 -36.04 -4.23
N GLN A 67 -27.63 -35.52 -3.56
CA GLN A 67 -27.75 -35.03 -2.17
C GLN A 67 -29.00 -34.12 -2.09
N PRO A 68 -29.64 -33.92 -0.92
CA PRO A 68 -29.30 -34.41 0.42
C PRO A 68 -30.43 -35.25 1.09
N THR A 69 -30.19 -35.73 2.31
CA THR A 69 -31.26 -36.22 3.21
C THR A 69 -31.31 -35.39 4.49
N GLU A 70 -32.46 -34.77 4.75
CA GLU A 70 -32.83 -34.18 6.04
C GLU A 70 -33.69 -35.16 6.84
N HIS A 71 -33.61 -35.11 8.17
CA HIS A 71 -34.60 -35.72 9.06
C HIS A 71 -35.13 -34.69 10.09
N SER A 72 -36.42 -34.37 9.93
CA SER A 72 -37.36 -33.75 10.88
C SER A 72 -37.71 -34.75 12.02
N SER A 73 -38.21 -34.42 13.23
CA SER A 73 -38.39 -33.20 14.07
C SER A 73 -39.02 -33.68 15.43
N SER A 74 -39.45 -32.76 16.33
CA SER A 74 -40.27 -32.93 17.56
C SER A 74 -39.61 -33.61 18.80
N ASP A 75 -39.85 -33.20 20.08
CA ASP A 75 -40.66 -32.09 20.65
C ASP A 75 -40.28 -31.75 22.13
N ILE A 76 -40.48 -30.47 22.52
CA ILE A 76 -41.07 -29.88 23.78
C ILE A 76 -40.70 -30.55 25.16
N THR A 77 -40.26 -29.90 26.27
CA THR A 77 -40.79 -28.69 26.99
C THR A 77 -39.91 -28.19 28.18
N SER A 78 -40.14 -26.93 28.59
CA SER A 78 -40.06 -26.33 29.96
C SER A 78 -38.74 -26.05 30.70
N LYS A 79 -38.77 -24.90 31.40
CA LYS A 79 -37.74 -24.27 32.27
C LYS A 79 -37.65 -24.92 33.66
N GLU A 80 -36.54 -24.71 34.36
CA GLU A 80 -36.57 -24.00 35.65
C GLU A 80 -35.20 -23.38 36.05
N THR A 81 -35.16 -22.66 37.17
CA THR A 81 -34.11 -21.67 37.55
C THR A 81 -33.60 -21.92 38.97
N GLU A 82 -32.28 -21.85 39.23
CA GLU A 82 -31.63 -21.58 40.53
C GLU A 82 -30.10 -21.44 40.25
N SER A 83 -29.42 -20.29 40.39
CA SER A 83 -29.05 -19.48 41.56
C SER A 83 -28.07 -20.15 42.54
N ILE A 84 -26.79 -19.75 42.52
CA ILE A 84 -25.77 -20.02 43.55
C ILE A 84 -25.05 -18.71 43.93
N THR A 85 -24.64 -18.63 45.20
CA THR A 85 -24.45 -17.41 45.99
C THR A 85 -23.01 -16.87 46.04
N VAL A 86 -22.88 -15.57 46.34
CA VAL A 86 -21.61 -14.84 46.60
C VAL A 86 -21.28 -14.81 48.11
N PRO A 87 -20.01 -14.94 48.53
CA PRO A 87 -19.54 -14.51 49.85
C PRO A 87 -19.09 -13.04 49.88
N GLN A 88 -19.53 -12.27 50.88
CA GLN A 88 -19.08 -10.90 51.16
C GLN A 88 -17.82 -10.84 52.04
N GLU A 89 -17.05 -9.76 51.94
CA GLU A 89 -16.37 -9.14 53.08
C GLU A 89 -16.44 -7.60 53.03
N GLN A 90 -16.51 -6.98 54.20
CA GLN A 90 -16.57 -5.53 54.50
C GLN A 90 -16.29 -5.38 56.03
N PRO A 91 -16.00 -4.19 56.61
CA PRO A 91 -15.25 -3.01 56.13
C PRO A 91 -14.17 -2.53 57.13
N THR A 92 -13.16 -1.75 56.70
CA THR A 92 -12.36 -0.88 57.62
C THR A 92 -11.85 0.41 56.95
N THR A 93 -12.05 1.54 57.64
CA THR A 93 -11.51 2.90 57.37
C THR A 93 -11.55 3.71 58.68
N PRO A 94 -10.89 4.89 58.85
CA PRO A 94 -9.91 5.57 58.00
C PRO A 94 -8.67 6.14 58.76
N ALA A 95 -7.64 6.57 58.02
CA ALA A 95 -6.75 7.69 58.40
C ALA A 95 -6.03 8.21 57.14
N GLY A 96 -6.03 9.53 56.90
CA GLY A 96 -5.67 10.09 55.59
C GLY A 96 -4.24 10.63 55.47
N ASN A 97 -3.85 10.87 54.21
CA ASN A 97 -3.07 12.03 53.80
C ASN A 97 -3.29 12.24 52.29
N ASP A 98 -3.93 13.36 51.92
CA ASP A 98 -4.33 13.61 50.53
C ASP A 98 -3.12 13.81 49.60
N LYS A 99 -3.01 12.92 48.62
CA LYS A 99 -2.42 13.21 47.31
C LYS A 99 -3.33 12.64 46.22
N ILE A 100 -4.31 13.43 45.80
CA ILE A 100 -5.10 13.14 44.61
C ILE A 100 -4.22 13.38 43.38
N THR A 101 -3.48 12.36 42.95
CA THR A 101 -2.84 12.34 41.63
C THR A 101 -3.86 11.82 40.61
N ASN A 102 -4.62 12.74 40.01
CA ASN A 102 -5.51 12.40 38.88
C ASN A 102 -4.69 12.10 37.62
N THR A 103 -4.16 10.88 37.51
CA THR A 103 -3.67 10.32 36.26
C THR A 103 -4.86 9.87 35.41
N SER A 104 -5.17 10.60 34.34
CA SER A 104 -6.23 10.19 33.41
C SER A 104 -5.78 8.97 32.58
N ASN A 105 -6.65 7.96 32.47
CA ASN A 105 -6.41 6.75 31.67
C ASN A 105 -6.22 7.02 30.17
N TYR A 106 -6.50 8.23 29.72
CA TYR A 106 -6.33 8.68 28.34
C TYR A 106 -5.96 10.16 28.32
N SER A 107 -5.34 10.59 27.22
CA SER A 107 -5.18 12.00 26.87
C SER A 107 -5.94 12.29 25.57
N VAL A 108 -6.42 13.52 25.44
CA VAL A 108 -7.12 13.98 24.22
C VAL A 108 -6.51 15.30 23.75
N ILE A 109 -6.10 15.34 22.50
CA ILE A 109 -5.54 16.52 21.85
C ILE A 109 -6.53 17.01 20.79
N LEU A 110 -6.93 18.27 20.90
CA LEU A 110 -7.64 18.99 19.85
C LEU A 110 -6.61 19.78 19.03
N LYS A 111 -6.35 19.36 17.80
CA LYS A 111 -5.30 19.92 16.93
C LYS A 111 -5.92 20.61 15.72
N LYS A 112 -5.50 21.84 15.41
CA LYS A 112 -5.85 22.52 14.15
C LYS A 112 -5.28 21.73 12.96
N ASN A 113 -6.17 21.30 12.08
CA ASN A 113 -5.84 20.66 10.81
C ASN A 113 -5.89 21.67 9.64
N ASN A 114 -6.88 22.58 9.65
CA ASN A 114 -7.04 23.63 8.63
C ASN A 114 -7.59 24.92 9.25
N SER A 115 -7.43 26.06 8.57
CA SER A 115 -8.02 27.34 9.01
C SER A 115 -8.22 28.35 7.89
N TRP A 116 -9.24 29.20 8.04
CA TRP A 116 -9.51 30.36 7.19
C TRP A 116 -10.11 31.51 8.01
N SER A 117 -10.40 32.64 7.37
CA SER A 117 -11.03 33.81 8.01
C SER A 117 -12.06 34.47 7.07
N ASP A 118 -13.11 35.06 7.65
CA ASP A 118 -14.04 35.96 6.94
C ASP A 118 -13.63 37.45 7.03
N GLY A 119 -12.43 37.73 7.55
CA GLY A 119 -11.91 39.07 7.81
C GLY A 119 -12.35 39.68 9.15
N THR A 120 -13.29 39.05 9.85
CA THR A 120 -13.75 39.45 11.20
C THR A 120 -13.54 38.33 12.23
N ASN A 121 -13.65 37.07 11.81
CA ASN A 121 -13.55 35.88 12.65
C ASN A 121 -12.53 34.90 12.06
N GLU A 122 -11.97 34.07 12.93
CA GLU A 122 -11.13 32.92 12.59
C GLU A 122 -12.01 31.66 12.56
N PHE A 123 -11.73 30.77 11.60
CA PHE A 123 -12.36 29.47 11.49
C PHE A 123 -11.26 28.41 11.58
N PHE A 124 -11.25 27.60 12.64
CA PHE A 124 -10.31 26.49 12.78
C PHE A 124 -11.07 25.18 12.62
N GLN A 125 -10.63 24.35 11.67
CA GLN A 125 -11.02 22.95 11.57
C GLN A 125 -10.09 22.15 12.48
N TYR A 126 -10.65 21.66 13.59
CA TYR A 126 -9.95 20.82 14.54
C TYR A 126 -10.18 19.33 14.25
N GLU A 127 -9.12 18.57 14.47
CA GLU A 127 -9.13 17.12 14.62
C GLU A 127 -9.00 16.76 16.11
N CYS A 128 -9.76 15.78 16.57
CA CYS A 128 -9.71 15.26 17.92
C CYS A 128 -8.96 13.92 17.94
N ILE A 129 -7.82 13.89 18.63
CA ILE A 129 -6.94 12.74 18.72
C ILE A 129 -6.98 12.23 20.17
N VAL A 130 -7.36 10.97 20.35
CA VAL A 130 -7.46 10.32 21.67
C VAL A 130 -6.37 9.27 21.78
N THR A 131 -5.59 9.28 22.86
CA THR A 131 -4.63 8.24 23.20
C THR A 131 -5.05 7.52 24.46
N ASN A 132 -5.22 6.21 24.39
CA ASN A 132 -5.37 5.37 25.58
C ASN A 132 -3.99 5.12 26.20
N ASN A 133 -3.78 5.63 27.41
CA ASN A 133 -2.50 5.53 28.13
C ASN A 133 -2.42 4.28 29.02
N THR A 134 -3.36 3.34 28.91
CA THR A 134 -3.43 2.12 29.73
C THR A 134 -3.16 0.85 28.92
N GLY A 135 -2.81 -0.23 29.63
CA GLY A 135 -2.62 -1.57 29.08
C GLY A 135 -3.91 -2.37 28.86
N TYR A 136 -5.07 -1.73 28.86
CA TYR A 136 -6.38 -2.35 28.61
C TYR A 136 -7.27 -1.41 27.78
N ASP A 137 -8.31 -1.95 27.18
CA ASP A 137 -9.25 -1.17 26.37
C ASP A 137 -10.04 -0.18 27.24
N ILE A 138 -10.10 1.09 26.85
CA ILE A 138 -11.08 2.05 27.39
C ILE A 138 -12.36 1.98 26.56
N THR A 139 -13.52 2.25 27.16
CA THR A 139 -14.84 2.20 26.50
C THR A 139 -15.47 3.57 26.28
N SER A 140 -14.88 4.63 26.83
CA SER A 140 -15.28 6.01 26.63
C SER A 140 -14.12 6.96 26.93
N TRP A 141 -14.20 8.18 26.41
CA TRP A 141 -13.25 9.27 26.61
C TRP A 141 -14.01 10.60 26.64
N LYS A 142 -13.35 11.68 27.04
CA LYS A 142 -13.92 13.03 27.04
C LYS A 142 -12.80 14.05 26.79
N PHE A 143 -13.08 15.07 26.00
CA PHE A 143 -12.30 16.31 25.99
C PHE A 143 -13.09 17.40 26.73
N GLU A 144 -12.41 18.21 27.52
CA GLU A 144 -12.94 19.46 28.06
C GLU A 144 -11.83 20.50 28.13
N GLY A 145 -11.90 21.54 27.29
CA GLY A 145 -10.82 22.52 27.20
C GLY A 145 -11.26 23.86 26.65
N ASN A 146 -10.65 24.92 27.18
CA ASN A 146 -10.79 26.27 26.63
C ASN A 146 -9.94 26.38 25.36
N ILE A 147 -10.58 26.50 24.20
CA ILE A 147 -9.93 26.59 22.88
C ILE A 147 -9.81 28.02 22.34
N GLY A 148 -10.06 29.04 23.16
CA GLY A 148 -10.16 30.44 22.73
C GLY A 148 -11.58 30.99 22.89
N ASN A 149 -11.87 32.15 22.28
CA ASN A 149 -13.21 32.75 22.32
C ASN A 149 -14.07 32.17 21.20
N VAL A 150 -14.81 31.09 21.48
CA VAL A 150 -15.75 30.49 20.52
C VAL A 150 -16.97 31.39 20.35
N ALA A 151 -17.26 31.75 19.11
CA ALA A 151 -18.48 32.47 18.71
C ALA A 151 -19.56 31.50 18.22
N ASN A 152 -19.18 30.46 17.47
CA ASN A 152 -20.08 29.40 17.02
C ASN A 152 -19.35 28.08 16.72
N ILE A 153 -20.08 26.97 16.80
CA ILE A 153 -19.69 25.68 16.19
C ILE A 153 -20.37 25.60 14.82
N GLU A 154 -19.60 25.68 13.74
CA GLU A 154 -20.14 25.76 12.37
C GLU A 154 -20.52 24.39 11.82
N SER A 155 -19.74 23.37 12.17
CA SER A 155 -19.96 21.98 11.77
C SER A 155 -19.20 21.04 12.68
N SER A 156 -19.70 19.83 12.86
CA SER A 156 -19.09 18.79 13.71
C SER A 156 -19.49 17.40 13.23
N TRP A 157 -18.58 16.43 13.35
CA TRP A 157 -18.84 15.04 12.95
C TRP A 157 -18.21 14.06 13.93
N ASN A 158 -18.80 12.85 14.00
CA ASN A 158 -18.33 11.71 14.79
C ASN A 158 -18.17 11.94 16.30
N GLY A 159 -18.85 12.92 16.88
CA GLY A 159 -18.82 13.18 18.32
C GLY A 159 -20.03 14.00 18.76
N ASN A 160 -20.23 14.08 20.07
CA ASN A 160 -21.16 15.00 20.71
C ASN A 160 -20.38 16.24 21.18
N PHE A 161 -20.84 17.44 20.82
CA PHE A 161 -20.12 18.69 21.06
C PHE A 161 -21.00 19.69 21.81
N ALA A 162 -20.44 20.33 22.84
CA ALA A 162 -21.08 21.42 23.56
C ALA A 162 -20.06 22.49 23.94
N TYR A 163 -20.43 23.77 23.82
CA TYR A 163 -19.62 24.89 24.34
C TYR A 163 -20.38 25.59 25.45
N LYS A 164 -19.82 25.60 26.67
CA LYS A 164 -20.44 26.18 27.86
C LYS A 164 -19.37 26.71 28.79
N ASP A 165 -19.64 27.81 29.48
CA ASP A 165 -18.78 28.38 30.54
C ASP A 165 -17.31 28.60 30.11
N GLY A 166 -17.08 28.87 28.82
CA GLY A 166 -15.74 29.08 28.23
C GLY A 166 -14.99 27.80 27.83
N MET A 167 -15.61 26.63 27.93
CA MET A 167 -15.02 25.33 27.65
C MET A 167 -15.74 24.64 26.47
N LEU A 168 -14.97 24.07 25.54
CA LEU A 168 -15.48 23.10 24.58
C LEU A 168 -15.42 21.71 25.21
N VAL A 169 -16.57 21.04 25.27
CA VAL A 169 -16.74 19.67 25.72
C VAL A 169 -17.01 18.78 24.51
N ILE A 170 -16.31 17.64 24.44
CA ILE A 170 -16.51 16.63 23.41
C ILE A 170 -16.59 15.25 24.07
N THR A 171 -17.57 14.45 23.68
CA THR A 171 -17.67 13.03 24.05
C THR A 171 -17.90 12.17 22.80
N PRO A 172 -17.52 10.88 22.83
CA PRO A 172 -17.74 9.96 21.73
C PRO A 172 -19.24 9.76 21.43
N LEU A 173 -19.49 9.18 20.26
CA LEU A 173 -20.70 8.44 19.93
C LEU A 173 -20.53 6.97 20.36
N ASP A 174 -21.63 6.23 20.46
CA ASP A 174 -21.64 4.84 20.96
C ASP A 174 -20.66 3.88 20.26
N TRP A 175 -20.25 4.20 19.02
CA TRP A 175 -19.37 3.38 18.19
C TRP A 175 -17.89 3.80 18.18
N ASN A 176 -17.50 4.97 18.73
CA ASN A 176 -16.09 5.41 18.80
C ASN A 176 -15.60 5.73 20.23
N GLY A 177 -16.32 5.26 21.25
CA GLY A 177 -15.85 5.29 22.63
C GLY A 177 -14.75 4.25 22.93
N ASN A 178 -14.72 3.12 22.23
CA ASN A 178 -13.74 2.06 22.49
C ASN A 178 -12.39 2.33 21.82
N ILE A 179 -11.36 2.54 22.62
CA ILE A 179 -9.97 2.72 22.16
C ILE A 179 -9.11 1.60 22.77
N LYS A 180 -8.36 0.86 21.94
CA LYS A 180 -7.57 -0.28 22.41
C LYS A 180 -6.43 0.14 23.34
N ALA A 181 -5.96 -0.80 24.15
CA ALA A 181 -4.78 -0.62 25.01
C ALA A 181 -3.62 0.05 24.24
N GLY A 182 -3.06 1.14 24.78
CA GLY A 182 -1.95 1.89 24.16
C GLY A 182 -2.25 2.58 22.81
N GLN A 183 -3.49 2.54 22.31
CA GLN A 183 -3.81 3.02 20.96
C GLN A 183 -4.05 4.54 20.93
N THR A 184 -3.50 5.21 19.92
CA THR A 184 -3.86 6.57 19.53
C THR A 184 -4.74 6.54 18.28
N VAL A 185 -5.86 7.27 18.29
CA VAL A 185 -6.79 7.37 17.16
C VAL A 185 -7.27 8.80 16.93
N SER A 186 -7.49 9.17 15.67
CA SER A 186 -8.33 10.32 15.31
C SER A 186 -9.80 9.89 15.37
N THR A 187 -10.60 10.52 16.24
CA THR A 187 -11.97 10.05 16.54
C THR A 187 -13.05 10.89 15.88
N CYS A 188 -12.89 12.21 15.90
CA CYS A 188 -13.92 13.17 15.50
C CYS A 188 -13.30 14.51 15.09
N GLY A 189 -14.11 15.42 14.55
CA GLY A 189 -13.64 16.74 14.18
C GLY A 189 -14.74 17.79 14.20
N VAL A 190 -14.31 19.05 14.24
CA VAL A 190 -15.19 20.21 14.45
C VAL A 190 -14.61 21.45 13.79
N ILE A 191 -15.48 22.25 13.15
CA ILE A 191 -15.14 23.57 12.63
C ILE A 191 -15.68 24.60 13.61
N ILE A 192 -14.77 25.36 14.21
CA ILE A 192 -15.05 26.38 15.22
C ILE A 192 -14.86 27.76 14.59
N LYS A 193 -15.88 28.61 14.72
CA LYS A 193 -15.80 30.05 14.43
C LYS A 193 -15.53 30.80 15.74
N GLY A 194 -14.54 31.68 15.76
CA GLY A 194 -14.20 32.45 16.95
C GLY A 194 -13.09 33.47 16.76
N SER A 195 -12.41 33.79 17.87
CA SER A 195 -11.22 34.64 17.91
C SER A 195 -10.24 34.17 18.99
N ASN A 196 -8.94 34.42 18.77
CA ASN A 196 -7.87 33.91 19.64
C ASN A 196 -7.96 32.38 19.81
N LEU A 197 -8.29 31.68 18.71
CA LEU A 197 -8.42 30.22 18.73
C LEU A 197 -7.04 29.58 18.90
N LYS A 198 -6.93 28.62 19.82
CA LYS A 198 -5.66 27.94 20.13
C LYS A 198 -5.39 26.86 19.09
N GLU A 199 -4.20 26.84 18.50
CA GLU A 199 -3.86 25.85 17.46
C GLU A 199 -3.82 24.40 17.97
N SER A 200 -3.57 24.21 19.26
CA SER A 200 -3.68 22.93 19.94
C SER A 200 -4.15 23.13 21.39
N VAL A 201 -4.97 22.21 21.90
CA VAL A 201 -5.35 22.12 23.31
C VAL A 201 -5.36 20.66 23.73
N GLU A 202 -4.80 20.37 24.90
CA GLU A 202 -4.68 19.02 25.45
C GLU A 202 -5.51 18.88 26.73
N TYR A 203 -6.12 17.71 26.91
CA TYR A 203 -6.89 17.31 28.09
C TYR A 203 -6.38 15.97 28.61
N GLY A 204 -6.37 15.79 29.94
CA GLY A 204 -6.00 14.55 30.61
C GLY A 204 -4.52 14.44 31.02
N SER A 205 -3.64 15.29 30.48
CA SER A 205 -2.20 15.27 30.79
C SER A 205 -1.86 16.03 32.08
N SER A 206 -1.47 15.29 33.13
CA SER A 206 -0.98 15.87 34.37
C SER A 206 0.44 16.42 34.20
N CYS A 207 0.58 17.74 34.16
CA CYS A 207 1.86 18.41 33.91
C CYS A 207 2.83 18.23 35.10
N ASN A 208 4.12 18.09 34.81
CA ASN A 208 5.18 18.49 35.74
C ASN A 208 5.99 19.63 35.10
N ASN A 209 5.33 20.78 34.93
CA ASN A 209 5.94 22.00 34.41
C ASN A 209 6.58 22.80 35.56
N ASN A 210 7.90 22.91 35.54
CA ASN A 210 8.60 23.99 36.23
C ASN A 210 9.43 24.75 35.19
N TYR A 211 8.77 25.69 34.51
CA TYR A 211 9.42 26.61 33.58
C TYR A 211 10.34 27.56 34.36
N ASN A 212 11.64 27.42 34.18
CA ASN A 212 12.57 28.53 34.34
C ASN A 212 13.27 28.75 33.00
N ASN A 213 13.34 30.01 32.58
CA ASN A 213 13.71 30.39 31.22
C ASN A 213 15.12 29.92 30.83
N ASN A 214 15.18 28.86 30.03
CA ASN A 214 16.27 28.64 29.08
C ASN A 214 15.75 27.84 27.89
N THR A 215 15.99 28.35 26.69
CA THR A 215 15.70 27.69 25.42
C THR A 215 16.23 26.26 25.43
N SER A 216 15.31 25.31 25.51
CA SER A 216 15.60 23.88 25.46
C SER A 216 14.80 23.31 24.30
N ALA A 217 15.49 22.74 23.32
CA ALA A 217 14.85 22.15 22.15
C ALA A 217 13.85 21.09 22.57
N SER A 218 12.72 21.00 21.87
CA SER A 218 11.85 19.84 21.94
C SER A 218 12.68 18.60 21.61
N THR A 219 12.88 17.73 22.58
CA THR A 219 13.38 16.38 22.33
C THR A 219 12.31 15.64 21.55
N GLU A 220 12.40 15.71 20.21
CA GLU A 220 11.92 14.63 19.36
C GLU A 220 12.35 13.32 20.01
N THR A 221 11.43 12.36 20.15
CA THR A 221 11.80 10.97 20.40
C THR A 221 12.67 10.55 19.23
N GLN A 222 13.99 10.63 19.41
CA GLN A 222 14.96 10.37 18.36
C GLN A 222 14.67 8.98 17.80
N TYR A 223 14.60 8.88 16.48
CA TYR A 223 14.48 7.59 15.84
C TYR A 223 15.77 6.82 16.14
N GLU A 224 15.67 5.90 17.09
CA GLU A 224 16.73 4.94 17.38
C GLU A 224 16.99 4.11 16.11
N LEU A 225 18.24 4.04 15.69
CA LEU A 225 18.62 3.33 14.47
C LEU A 225 18.30 1.84 14.61
N PRO A 226 17.99 1.13 13.50
CA PRO A 226 17.95 -0.32 13.53
C PRO A 226 19.35 -0.83 13.88
N GLU A 227 19.44 -1.84 14.75
CA GLU A 227 20.68 -2.61 14.91
C GLU A 227 20.99 -3.31 13.59
N PRO A 228 22.04 -2.90 12.84
CA PRO A 228 22.35 -3.51 11.56
C PRO A 228 22.93 -4.90 11.81
N GLU A 229 22.72 -5.81 10.86
CA GLU A 229 23.49 -7.05 10.87
C GLU A 229 25.00 -6.75 10.79
N ASN A 230 25.81 -7.51 11.53
CA ASN A 230 27.26 -7.35 11.45
C ASN A 230 27.75 -7.79 10.06
N GLY A 231 28.18 -6.84 9.23
CA GLY A 231 28.57 -7.06 7.84
C GLY A 231 27.64 -6.36 6.85
N THR A 232 27.25 -7.08 5.80
CA THR A 232 26.25 -6.62 4.81
C THR A 232 25.32 -7.78 4.45
N PRO A 233 24.07 -7.50 4.01
CA PRO A 233 23.11 -8.55 3.64
C PRO A 233 23.69 -9.59 2.69
N LEU A 234 24.37 -9.14 1.62
CA LEU A 234 24.97 -10.02 0.63
C LEU A 234 26.17 -10.81 1.17
N ALA A 235 26.98 -10.24 2.06
CA ALA A 235 28.10 -10.96 2.67
C ALA A 235 27.62 -12.05 3.65
N ASN A 236 26.52 -11.78 4.36
CA ASN A 236 25.98 -12.69 5.35
C ASN A 236 25.09 -13.79 4.75
N HIS A 237 24.32 -13.47 3.71
CA HIS A 237 23.31 -14.37 3.12
C HIS A 237 23.70 -14.89 1.73
N GLY A 238 24.57 -14.22 0.98
CA GLY A 238 25.09 -14.71 -0.31
C GLY A 238 24.03 -14.78 -1.43
N LYS A 239 24.24 -15.66 -2.41
CA LYS A 239 23.28 -15.88 -3.50
C LYS A 239 22.00 -16.51 -2.96
N LEU A 240 20.87 -15.86 -3.18
CA LEU A 240 19.55 -16.35 -2.74
C LEU A 240 18.96 -17.38 -3.73
N SER A 241 18.00 -18.17 -3.25
CA SER A 241 17.21 -19.12 -4.06
C SER A 241 15.79 -19.27 -3.50
N VAL A 242 14.89 -19.93 -4.24
CA VAL A 242 13.53 -20.21 -3.79
C VAL A 242 13.43 -21.68 -3.37
N ASN A 243 12.98 -21.94 -2.14
CA ASN A 243 12.77 -23.28 -1.61
C ASN A 243 11.33 -23.44 -1.07
N GLY A 244 10.53 -24.20 -1.83
CA GLY A 244 9.07 -24.23 -1.64
C GLY A 244 8.49 -22.83 -1.82
N VAL A 245 7.76 -22.35 -0.81
CA VAL A 245 7.17 -20.99 -0.80
C VAL A 245 8.10 -19.89 -0.32
N ASN A 246 9.31 -20.23 0.14
CA ASN A 246 10.19 -19.30 0.85
C ASN A 246 11.36 -18.86 -0.01
N LEU A 247 11.71 -17.58 0.08
CA LEU A 247 13.04 -17.10 -0.28
C LEU A 247 14.03 -17.60 0.79
N VAL A 248 15.16 -18.18 0.36
CA VAL A 248 16.22 -18.67 1.25
C VAL A 248 17.59 -18.16 0.84
N ASP A 249 18.47 -18.05 1.83
CA ASP A 249 19.86 -17.68 1.65
C ASP A 249 20.74 -18.83 1.15
N SER A 250 22.02 -18.54 0.90
CA SER A 250 23.02 -19.52 0.44
C SER A 250 23.30 -20.66 1.44
N LYS A 251 22.79 -20.57 2.67
CA LYS A 251 22.85 -21.61 3.70
C LYS A 251 21.52 -22.38 3.82
N GLY A 252 20.53 -22.06 2.98
CA GLY A 252 19.19 -22.64 2.99
C GLY A 252 18.28 -22.12 4.09
N GLN A 253 18.66 -21.04 4.79
CA GLN A 253 17.84 -20.43 5.85
C GLN A 253 16.83 -19.46 5.24
N LYS A 254 15.62 -19.36 5.80
CA LYS A 254 14.62 -18.39 5.35
C LYS A 254 15.19 -16.98 5.46
N PHE A 255 15.06 -16.20 4.38
CA PHE A 255 15.52 -14.83 4.35
C PHE A 255 14.41 -13.91 3.83
N GLN A 256 14.28 -12.72 4.43
CA GLN A 256 13.26 -11.75 4.08
C GLN A 256 13.94 -10.51 3.51
N LEU A 257 13.67 -10.21 2.24
CA LEU A 257 14.03 -8.92 1.68
C LEU A 257 13.01 -7.87 2.14
N LYS A 258 13.52 -6.76 2.67
CA LYS A 258 12.77 -5.63 3.21
C LYS A 258 13.35 -4.37 2.59
N GLY A 259 12.55 -3.60 1.88
CA GLY A 259 13.12 -2.49 1.14
C GLY A 259 12.11 -1.54 0.52
N VAL A 260 12.62 -0.84 -0.48
CA VAL A 260 12.01 0.35 -1.06
C VAL A 260 12.04 0.24 -2.58
N SER A 261 10.92 0.57 -3.22
CA SER A 261 10.87 0.82 -4.67
C SER A 261 11.20 2.27 -4.96
N THR A 262 11.99 2.51 -5.99
CA THR A 262 11.99 3.82 -6.65
C THR A 262 10.60 4.10 -7.21
N HIS A 263 10.27 5.39 -7.38
CA HIS A 263 9.28 5.76 -8.40
C HIS A 263 9.90 5.51 -9.79
N GLY A 264 9.15 5.75 -10.88
CA GLY A 264 9.65 5.63 -12.24
C GLY A 264 10.95 6.39 -12.44
N ILE A 265 12.02 5.67 -12.79
CA ILE A 265 13.39 6.22 -12.88
C ILE A 265 13.54 7.28 -13.98
N GLN A 266 12.59 7.36 -14.93
CA GLN A 266 12.51 8.43 -15.93
C GLN A 266 12.06 9.78 -15.35
N TRP A 267 11.41 9.79 -14.19
CA TRP A 267 10.92 11.00 -13.52
C TRP A 267 11.71 11.36 -12.25
N PHE A 268 12.17 10.35 -11.50
CA PHE A 268 12.89 10.55 -10.23
C PHE A 268 14.31 9.91 -10.21
N PRO A 269 15.14 10.06 -11.26
CA PRO A 269 16.45 9.41 -11.35
C PRO A 269 17.44 9.85 -10.26
N GLN A 270 17.23 11.01 -9.64
CA GLN A 270 18.12 11.58 -8.63
C GLN A 270 18.26 10.70 -7.38
N TYR A 271 17.23 9.92 -7.02
CA TYR A 271 17.28 9.01 -5.87
C TYR A 271 18.02 7.70 -6.16
N VAL A 272 18.35 7.41 -7.43
CA VAL A 272 19.14 6.24 -7.80
C VAL A 272 20.63 6.60 -7.68
N ASN A 273 21.15 6.58 -6.45
CA ASN A 273 22.56 6.81 -6.16
C ASN A 273 22.99 6.10 -4.85
N LYS A 274 24.31 5.97 -4.66
CA LYS A 274 24.92 5.25 -3.55
C LYS A 274 24.63 5.85 -2.17
N ASP A 275 24.62 7.18 -2.05
CA ASP A 275 24.41 7.83 -0.75
C ASP A 275 22.96 7.68 -0.28
N THR A 276 21.99 7.75 -1.20
CA THR A 276 20.59 7.42 -0.92
C THR A 276 20.43 5.98 -0.46
N PHE A 277 21.02 5.02 -1.19
CA PHE A 277 20.86 3.60 -0.86
C PHE A 277 21.59 3.23 0.44
N LYS A 278 22.73 3.87 0.72
CA LYS A 278 23.45 3.76 1.99
C LYS A 278 22.62 4.28 3.16
N ASP A 279 21.90 5.40 2.99
CA ASP A 279 21.01 5.96 4.00
C ASP A 279 19.84 5.01 4.30
N LEU A 280 19.23 4.42 3.27
CA LEU A 280 18.17 3.42 3.43
C LEU A 280 18.69 2.13 4.12
N ARG A 281 19.89 1.67 3.78
CA ARG A 281 20.51 0.51 4.43
C ARG A 281 20.81 0.80 5.90
N ASP A 282 21.61 1.84 6.16
CA ASP A 282 22.18 2.11 7.48
C ASP A 282 21.13 2.65 8.47
N ASN A 283 20.20 3.49 8.00
CA ASN A 283 19.24 4.19 8.86
C ASN A 283 17.80 3.66 8.76
N TRP A 284 17.46 2.78 7.81
CA TRP A 284 16.13 2.12 7.78
C TRP A 284 16.23 0.60 7.98
N GLY A 285 17.40 0.00 7.77
CA GLY A 285 17.60 -1.45 7.78
C GLY A 285 17.20 -2.12 6.46
N ALA A 286 17.11 -1.35 5.37
CA ALA A 286 16.74 -1.89 4.07
C ALA A 286 17.85 -2.80 3.52
N ASN A 287 17.49 -3.96 2.98
CA ASN A 287 18.43 -4.90 2.36
C ASN A 287 18.18 -5.13 0.86
N VAL A 288 17.11 -4.55 0.29
CA VAL A 288 16.81 -4.56 -1.15
C VAL A 288 16.37 -3.17 -1.64
N ILE A 289 16.74 -2.84 -2.89
CA ILE A 289 16.13 -1.72 -3.64
C ILE A 289 15.47 -2.28 -4.90
N ARG A 290 14.25 -1.83 -5.21
CA ARG A 290 13.58 -2.10 -6.50
C ARG A 290 13.70 -0.88 -7.41
N LEU A 291 14.21 -1.10 -8.63
CA LEU A 291 14.40 -0.08 -9.66
C LEU A 291 13.23 -0.16 -10.65
N ALA A 292 12.19 0.64 -10.40
CA ALA A 292 10.97 0.70 -11.21
C ALA A 292 11.27 1.36 -12.57
N MET A 293 11.53 0.52 -13.57
CA MET A 293 11.88 0.95 -14.93
C MET A 293 10.62 0.83 -15.80
N TYR A 294 9.93 1.95 -16.05
CA TYR A 294 8.69 1.92 -16.85
C TYR A 294 8.94 1.44 -18.28
N SER A 295 8.11 0.54 -18.78
CA SER A 295 8.13 0.16 -20.20
C SER A 295 7.58 1.30 -21.07
N ALA A 296 6.49 1.93 -20.64
CA ALA A 296 5.77 3.01 -21.33
C ALA A 296 6.01 4.37 -20.65
N GLU A 297 5.12 5.36 -20.89
CA GLU A 297 5.10 6.64 -20.15
C GLU A 297 6.40 7.46 -20.16
N GLY A 298 7.18 7.33 -21.24
CA GLY A 298 8.49 7.99 -21.40
C GLY A 298 9.66 7.13 -20.91
N GLY A 299 9.40 5.91 -20.45
CA GLY A 299 10.37 4.88 -20.12
C GLY A 299 10.89 4.12 -21.35
N TYR A 300 11.31 2.86 -21.18
CA TYR A 300 12.25 2.20 -22.11
C TYR A 300 11.76 2.06 -23.56
N CYS A 301 10.48 1.78 -23.80
CA CYS A 301 9.96 1.58 -25.16
C CYS A 301 9.72 2.88 -25.92
N ASN A 302 9.69 4.04 -25.25
CA ASN A 302 9.40 5.33 -25.86
C ASN A 302 10.24 6.52 -25.34
N GLY A 303 11.39 6.22 -24.71
CA GLY A 303 12.29 7.19 -24.08
C GLY A 303 13.77 6.91 -24.34
N ASN A 304 14.64 7.48 -23.51
CA ASN A 304 16.10 7.40 -23.69
C ASN A 304 16.70 6.15 -23.01
N THR A 305 16.60 5.00 -23.69
CA THR A 305 17.14 3.71 -23.23
C THR A 305 18.58 3.81 -22.73
N ALA A 306 19.45 4.50 -23.47
CA ALA A 306 20.86 4.66 -23.13
C ALA A 306 21.12 5.47 -21.84
N GLU A 307 20.16 6.27 -21.37
CA GLU A 307 20.23 6.92 -20.06
C GLU A 307 19.64 6.03 -18.96
N PHE A 308 18.52 5.35 -19.24
CA PHE A 308 17.94 4.37 -18.30
C PHE A 308 18.92 3.24 -17.99
N ASP A 309 19.67 2.76 -18.98
CA ASP A 309 20.78 1.81 -18.81
C ASP A 309 21.80 2.28 -17.77
N LYS A 310 22.22 3.55 -17.82
CA LYS A 310 23.19 4.13 -16.87
C LYS A 310 22.59 4.32 -15.49
N ILE A 311 21.30 4.64 -15.40
CA ILE A 311 20.60 4.78 -14.12
C ILE A 311 20.48 3.40 -13.45
N ILE A 312 20.13 2.35 -14.21
CA ILE A 312 20.08 0.97 -13.72
C ILE A 312 21.47 0.50 -13.30
N ASP A 313 22.49 0.67 -14.14
CA ASP A 313 23.87 0.29 -13.79
C ASP A 313 24.35 1.01 -12.52
N ARG A 314 24.15 2.33 -12.42
CA ARG A 314 24.44 3.09 -11.19
C ARG A 314 23.71 2.52 -9.96
N GLY A 315 22.45 2.11 -10.10
CA GLY A 315 21.67 1.50 -9.03
C GLY A 315 22.18 0.10 -8.63
N VAL A 316 22.51 -0.75 -9.61
CA VAL A 316 23.04 -2.09 -9.40
C VAL A 316 24.45 -2.04 -8.80
N GLN A 317 25.34 -1.17 -9.30
CA GLN A 317 26.66 -0.94 -8.71
C GLN A 317 26.52 -0.44 -7.26
N ALA A 318 25.68 0.56 -7.01
CA ALA A 318 25.45 1.07 -5.66
C ALA A 318 24.99 -0.02 -4.68
N CYS A 319 24.00 -0.85 -5.07
CA CYS A 319 23.55 -1.97 -4.23
C CYS A 319 24.68 -2.98 -4.01
N SER A 320 25.44 -3.32 -5.04
CA SER A 320 26.53 -4.32 -4.98
C SER A 320 27.68 -3.86 -4.08
N GLU A 321 28.11 -2.61 -4.20
CA GLU A 321 29.13 -1.99 -3.34
C GLU A 321 28.68 -1.85 -1.88
N LEU A 322 27.36 -1.73 -1.64
CA LEU A 322 26.77 -1.69 -0.30
C LEU A 322 26.40 -3.07 0.24
N GLY A 323 26.56 -4.14 -0.55
CA GLY A 323 26.14 -5.49 -0.20
C GLY A 323 24.63 -5.66 -0.01
N MET A 324 23.82 -4.91 -0.77
CA MET A 324 22.36 -5.01 -0.84
C MET A 324 21.92 -5.80 -2.08
N TYR A 325 20.70 -6.31 -2.05
CA TYR A 325 20.02 -6.88 -3.20
C TYR A 325 19.38 -5.79 -4.06
N VAL A 326 19.19 -6.08 -5.35
CA VAL A 326 18.54 -5.16 -6.30
C VAL A 326 17.56 -5.91 -7.19
N ILE A 327 16.34 -5.39 -7.29
CA ILE A 327 15.32 -5.86 -8.25
C ILE A 327 15.35 -4.91 -9.46
N ILE A 328 15.60 -5.47 -10.64
CA ILE A 328 15.45 -4.78 -11.92
C ILE A 328 14.03 -5.10 -12.43
N ASP A 329 13.14 -4.11 -12.35
CA ASP A 329 11.72 -4.26 -12.67
C ASP A 329 11.38 -3.71 -14.05
N TRP A 330 10.86 -4.57 -14.92
CA TRP A 330 10.22 -4.17 -16.18
C TRP A 330 8.78 -3.73 -15.89
N HIS A 331 8.66 -2.45 -15.58
CA HIS A 331 7.49 -1.84 -14.98
C HIS A 331 6.41 -1.54 -16.02
N ILE A 332 5.70 -2.59 -16.44
CA ILE A 332 4.47 -2.44 -17.23
C ILE A 332 3.34 -1.86 -16.37
N LEU A 333 2.54 -0.99 -16.97
CA LEU A 333 1.39 -0.37 -16.31
C LEU A 333 0.34 0.04 -17.35
N SER A 334 0.52 1.19 -18.01
CA SER A 334 -0.41 1.72 -19.01
C SER A 334 -0.41 0.96 -20.35
N ASP A 335 0.59 0.10 -20.60
CA ASP A 335 0.65 -0.84 -21.72
C ASP A 335 -0.04 -2.18 -21.45
N SER A 336 -0.54 -2.38 -20.21
CA SER A 336 -1.44 -3.43 -19.67
C SER A 336 -1.05 -4.90 -19.87
N ASN A 337 -0.78 -5.34 -21.11
CA ASN A 337 -0.40 -6.71 -21.44
C ASN A 337 1.12 -6.78 -21.64
N PRO A 338 1.86 -7.64 -20.92
CA PRO A 338 3.30 -7.75 -21.11
C PRO A 338 3.69 -8.21 -22.53
N ASN A 339 2.76 -8.83 -23.28
CA ASN A 339 2.98 -9.16 -24.68
C ASN A 339 3.06 -7.94 -25.61
N THR A 340 2.57 -6.76 -25.21
CA THR A 340 2.58 -5.52 -26.03
C THR A 340 4.00 -5.11 -26.43
N ASN A 341 4.96 -5.22 -25.50
CA ASN A 341 6.35 -4.79 -25.66
C ASN A 341 7.35 -5.94 -25.48
N LYS A 342 6.92 -7.18 -25.75
CA LYS A 342 7.68 -8.39 -25.41
C LYS A 342 9.07 -8.47 -26.02
N GLU A 343 9.27 -8.06 -27.27
CA GLU A 343 10.59 -8.13 -27.91
C GLU A 343 11.56 -7.09 -27.33
N GLN A 344 11.07 -5.91 -26.95
CA GLN A 344 11.87 -4.92 -26.21
C GLN A 344 12.23 -5.44 -24.80
N ALA A 345 11.29 -6.09 -24.11
CA ALA A 345 11.55 -6.73 -22.82
C ALA A 345 12.60 -7.84 -22.95
N LYS A 346 12.50 -8.72 -23.95
CA LYS A 346 13.51 -9.76 -24.25
C LYS A 346 14.89 -9.16 -24.52
N GLN A 347 14.97 -8.08 -25.31
CA GLN A 347 16.24 -7.37 -25.56
C GLN A 347 16.82 -6.72 -24.29
N PHE A 348 15.97 -6.09 -23.48
CA PHE A 348 16.34 -5.52 -22.19
C PHE A 348 16.87 -6.59 -21.23
N PHE A 349 16.12 -7.67 -21.02
CA PHE A 349 16.53 -8.75 -20.12
C PHE A 349 17.75 -9.52 -20.63
N ALA A 350 17.92 -9.72 -21.93
CA ALA A 350 19.15 -10.27 -22.51
C ALA A 350 20.37 -9.40 -22.17
N LYS A 351 20.21 -8.07 -22.22
CA LYS A 351 21.27 -7.11 -21.89
C LYS A 351 21.58 -7.12 -20.39
N MET A 352 20.58 -6.95 -19.53
CA MET A 352 20.76 -6.86 -18.09
C MET A 352 21.30 -8.17 -17.51
N SER A 353 20.72 -9.32 -17.88
CA SER A 353 21.21 -10.63 -17.41
C SER A 353 22.62 -10.97 -17.88
N LYS A 354 23.04 -10.49 -19.06
CA LYS A 354 24.42 -10.61 -19.53
C LYS A 354 25.38 -9.67 -18.80
N GLN A 355 24.98 -8.43 -18.54
CA GLN A 355 25.81 -7.42 -17.86
C GLN A 355 26.07 -7.78 -16.40
N TYR A 356 25.09 -8.38 -15.72
CA TYR A 356 25.17 -8.74 -14.30
C TYR A 356 25.21 -10.26 -14.07
N ALA A 357 25.74 -11.04 -15.03
CA ALA A 357 25.77 -12.50 -14.95
C ALA A 357 26.52 -13.03 -13.70
N ASP A 358 27.60 -12.35 -13.30
CA ASP A 358 28.45 -12.71 -12.15
C ASP A 358 27.94 -12.12 -10.80
N TYR A 359 26.79 -11.45 -10.79
CA TYR A 359 26.28 -10.74 -9.62
C TYR A 359 25.30 -11.62 -8.84
N ASN A 360 25.63 -11.93 -7.58
CA ASN A 360 24.82 -12.78 -6.70
C ASN A 360 23.60 -12.07 -6.06
N ASN A 361 23.42 -10.78 -6.34
CA ASN A 361 22.45 -9.90 -5.67
C ASN A 361 21.38 -9.31 -6.60
N VAL A 362 21.37 -9.67 -7.88
CA VAL A 362 20.40 -9.16 -8.87
C VAL A 362 19.22 -10.11 -9.02
N ILE A 363 18.02 -9.53 -8.94
CA ILE A 363 16.71 -10.16 -9.11
C ILE A 363 16.01 -9.48 -10.30
N TYR A 364 15.26 -10.23 -11.10
CA TYR A 364 14.55 -9.70 -12.27
C TYR A 364 13.04 -9.78 -12.06
N GLU A 365 12.34 -8.64 -12.09
CA GLU A 365 10.88 -8.61 -12.10
C GLU A 365 10.43 -8.39 -13.55
N ILE A 366 9.86 -9.44 -14.16
CA ILE A 366 9.67 -9.48 -15.62
C ILE A 366 8.43 -8.73 -16.10
N CYS A 367 7.50 -8.43 -15.21
CA CYS A 367 6.33 -7.60 -15.49
C CYS A 367 5.68 -7.14 -14.18
N ASN A 368 5.71 -5.84 -13.89
CA ASN A 368 5.07 -5.21 -12.72
C ASN A 368 3.57 -5.55 -12.58
N GLU A 369 2.70 -4.99 -13.44
CA GLU A 369 1.24 -5.06 -13.25
C GLU A 369 0.47 -5.40 -14.54
N PRO A 370 0.39 -6.69 -14.91
CA PRO A 370 -0.56 -7.16 -15.91
C PRO A 370 -2.01 -6.78 -15.55
N ASN A 371 -2.68 -5.99 -16.39
CA ASN A 371 -3.99 -5.41 -16.09
C ASN A 371 -4.91 -5.33 -17.31
N GLY A 372 -6.07 -4.65 -17.19
CA GLY A 372 -6.98 -4.44 -18.33
C GLY A 372 -7.70 -5.70 -18.84
N GLY A 373 -7.80 -6.74 -18.01
CA GLY A 373 -8.43 -8.03 -18.36
C GLY A 373 -7.48 -9.08 -18.94
N VAL A 374 -6.17 -8.81 -18.96
CA VAL A 374 -5.12 -9.77 -19.36
C VAL A 374 -5.18 -11.03 -18.49
N SER A 375 -5.23 -12.19 -19.14
CA SER A 375 -5.35 -13.48 -18.45
C SER A 375 -4.00 -14.03 -17.97
N TRP A 376 -4.03 -14.90 -16.96
CA TRP A 376 -2.83 -15.64 -16.53
C TRP A 376 -2.17 -16.37 -17.71
N SER A 377 -2.96 -16.99 -18.58
CA SER A 377 -2.46 -17.70 -19.77
C SER A 377 -1.66 -16.83 -20.76
N GLU A 378 -1.91 -15.52 -20.82
CA GLU A 378 -1.14 -14.58 -21.65
C GLU A 378 0.17 -14.16 -20.98
N ILE A 379 0.13 -14.01 -19.65
CA ILE A 379 1.32 -13.71 -18.83
C ILE A 379 2.27 -14.91 -18.86
N LYS A 380 1.77 -16.14 -18.76
CA LYS A 380 2.55 -17.37 -18.94
C LYS A 380 3.29 -17.38 -20.27
N LYS A 381 2.59 -17.17 -21.39
CA LYS A 381 3.19 -17.10 -22.74
C LYS A 381 4.28 -16.03 -22.87
N TYR A 382 4.18 -14.94 -22.14
CA TYR A 382 5.22 -13.92 -22.06
C TYR A 382 6.43 -14.43 -21.23
N ALA A 383 6.17 -14.96 -20.04
CA ALA A 383 7.20 -15.46 -19.14
C ALA A 383 7.98 -16.65 -19.73
N ASP A 384 7.29 -17.59 -20.39
CA ASP A 384 7.86 -18.75 -21.07
C ASP A 384 8.84 -18.34 -22.21
N GLU A 385 8.75 -17.11 -22.74
CA GLU A 385 9.72 -16.54 -23.70
C GLU A 385 10.81 -15.66 -23.06
N VAL A 386 10.51 -14.95 -21.97
CA VAL A 386 11.46 -14.03 -21.31
C VAL A 386 12.39 -14.74 -20.33
N ILE A 387 11.89 -15.73 -19.58
CA ILE A 387 12.68 -16.48 -18.61
C ILE A 387 13.87 -17.19 -19.27
N PRO A 388 13.73 -17.92 -20.40
CA PRO A 388 14.87 -18.53 -21.09
C PRO A 388 15.95 -17.52 -21.51
N VAL A 389 15.57 -16.29 -21.85
CA VAL A 389 16.50 -15.22 -22.23
C VAL A 389 17.33 -14.74 -21.03
N ILE A 390 16.74 -14.63 -19.85
CA ILE A 390 17.47 -14.36 -18.60
C ILE A 390 18.37 -15.55 -18.26
N ARG A 391 17.82 -16.77 -18.31
CA ARG A 391 18.49 -18.03 -17.97
C ARG A 391 19.70 -18.34 -18.86
N GLN A 392 19.74 -17.81 -20.09
CA GLN A 392 20.90 -17.91 -20.98
C GLN A 392 22.19 -17.37 -20.32
N TYR A 393 22.08 -16.31 -19.52
CA TYR A 393 23.21 -15.66 -18.86
C TYR A 393 23.21 -15.84 -17.34
N SER A 394 22.04 -15.91 -16.70
CA SER A 394 21.91 -16.12 -15.24
C SER A 394 20.94 -17.28 -14.92
N LYS A 395 21.51 -18.49 -14.92
CA LYS A 395 20.79 -19.77 -14.78
C LYS A 395 19.95 -19.91 -13.51
N ASP A 396 20.37 -19.28 -12.42
CA ASP A 396 19.70 -19.39 -11.11
C ASP A 396 19.25 -18.03 -10.55
N ALA A 397 19.22 -16.96 -11.37
CA ALA A 397 18.63 -15.69 -10.94
C ALA A 397 17.21 -15.89 -10.39
N ILE A 398 16.84 -15.13 -9.37
CA ILE A 398 15.44 -15.08 -8.93
C ILE A 398 14.65 -14.23 -9.93
N ILE A 399 13.47 -14.72 -10.29
CA ILE A 399 12.57 -14.06 -11.21
C ILE A 399 11.23 -13.82 -10.51
N ILE A 400 10.79 -12.57 -10.44
CA ILE A 400 9.47 -12.18 -9.96
C ILE A 400 8.57 -12.01 -11.20
N CYS A 401 7.42 -12.70 -11.22
CA CYS A 401 6.45 -12.63 -12.31
C CYS A 401 5.15 -11.98 -11.82
N GLY A 402 4.72 -10.91 -12.51
CA GLY A 402 3.44 -10.25 -12.28
C GLY A 402 2.26 -11.19 -12.45
N THR A 403 1.15 -10.90 -11.77
CA THR A 403 -0.09 -11.69 -11.85
C THR A 403 -1.24 -10.83 -12.40
N PRO A 404 -2.38 -11.42 -12.84
CA PRO A 404 -3.48 -10.63 -13.38
C PRO A 404 -4.02 -9.59 -12.38
N THR A 405 -4.75 -8.62 -12.92
CA THR A 405 -5.49 -7.60 -12.14
C THR A 405 -4.54 -6.74 -11.30
N TRP A 406 -3.53 -6.13 -11.92
CA TRP A 406 -2.49 -5.33 -11.23
C TRP A 406 -1.75 -6.15 -10.16
N SER A 407 -1.32 -7.35 -10.54
CA SER A 407 -0.65 -8.30 -9.64
C SER A 407 -1.45 -8.60 -8.36
N GLN A 408 -2.72 -9.01 -8.50
CA GLN A 408 -3.59 -9.36 -7.37
C GLN A 408 -4.09 -10.81 -7.39
N ASP A 409 -4.08 -11.45 -8.55
CA ASP A 409 -4.64 -12.79 -8.77
C ASP A 409 -3.61 -13.92 -8.53
N VAL A 410 -2.80 -13.78 -7.47
CA VAL A 410 -1.70 -14.70 -7.14
C VAL A 410 -2.17 -16.11 -6.73
N ASP A 411 -3.40 -16.22 -6.22
CA ASP A 411 -4.07 -17.49 -5.92
C ASP A 411 -4.33 -18.36 -7.16
N ARG A 412 -4.52 -17.72 -8.33
CA ARG A 412 -4.79 -18.42 -9.60
C ARG A 412 -3.55 -19.09 -10.19
N VAL A 413 -2.36 -18.71 -9.73
CA VAL A 413 -1.09 -19.25 -10.21
C VAL A 413 -0.86 -20.68 -9.71
N ALA A 414 -1.30 -21.00 -8.49
CA ALA A 414 -1.06 -22.29 -7.85
C ALA A 414 -1.54 -23.49 -8.68
N SER A 415 -2.68 -23.34 -9.37
CA SER A 415 -3.27 -24.38 -10.22
C SER A 415 -2.62 -24.52 -11.60
N ASP A 416 -1.80 -23.57 -12.02
CA ASP A 416 -1.19 -23.54 -13.36
C ASP A 416 0.16 -22.76 -13.36
N PRO A 417 1.19 -23.23 -12.61
CA PRO A 417 2.47 -22.53 -12.47
C PRO A 417 3.26 -22.47 -13.78
N LEU A 418 4.28 -21.60 -13.86
CA LEU A 418 5.18 -21.52 -15.03
C LEU A 418 5.94 -22.83 -15.27
N GLN A 419 6.29 -23.08 -16.54
CA GLN A 419 6.99 -24.32 -16.93
C GLN A 419 8.41 -24.38 -16.35
N ASP A 420 9.17 -23.28 -16.47
CA ASP A 420 10.37 -23.06 -15.67
C ASP A 420 9.98 -22.36 -14.36
N GLY A 421 9.66 -23.15 -13.35
CA GLY A 421 9.41 -22.66 -11.98
C GLY A 421 10.68 -22.48 -11.14
N HIS A 422 11.88 -22.75 -11.67
CA HIS A 422 13.11 -22.67 -10.88
C HIS A 422 13.41 -21.23 -10.49
N ASN A 423 13.58 -20.98 -9.18
CA ASN A 423 13.79 -19.65 -8.60
C ASN A 423 12.77 -18.58 -9.07
N VAL A 424 11.52 -19.00 -9.36
CA VAL A 424 10.41 -18.08 -9.64
C VAL A 424 9.66 -17.74 -8.36
N MET A 425 9.28 -16.47 -8.21
CA MET A 425 8.29 -15.98 -7.26
C MET A 425 7.21 -15.19 -8.02
N TYR A 426 6.02 -15.05 -7.43
CA TYR A 426 4.90 -14.36 -8.05
C TYR A 426 4.55 -13.08 -7.28
N ALA A 427 4.39 -11.98 -8.00
CA ALA A 427 4.09 -10.68 -7.42
C ALA A 427 2.66 -10.65 -6.84
N VAL A 428 2.54 -10.04 -5.67
CA VAL A 428 1.28 -9.46 -5.19
C VAL A 428 1.48 -8.00 -4.82
N HIS A 429 0.68 -7.10 -5.39
CA HIS A 429 0.70 -5.67 -5.08
C HIS A 429 -0.55 -5.27 -4.29
N PHE A 430 -0.39 -4.37 -3.32
CA PHE A 430 -1.51 -3.88 -2.54
C PHE A 430 -1.37 -2.41 -2.14
N TYR A 431 -2.50 -1.80 -1.85
CA TYR A 431 -2.60 -0.42 -1.38
C TYR A 431 -3.62 -0.47 -0.25
N ALA A 432 -3.17 -0.29 1.00
CA ALA A 432 -3.85 -0.80 2.18
C ALA A 432 -5.29 -0.27 2.37
N ALA A 433 -5.58 0.96 1.94
CA ALA A 433 -6.92 1.54 2.04
C ALA A 433 -7.91 0.95 1.02
N THR A 434 -7.43 0.41 -0.10
CA THR A 434 -8.24 -0.26 -1.12
C THR A 434 -8.30 -1.77 -0.90
N HIS A 435 -7.15 -2.40 -0.71
CA HIS A 435 -6.99 -3.84 -0.77
C HIS A 435 -6.95 -4.42 0.64
N LYS A 436 -8.04 -5.09 1.04
CA LYS A 436 -8.27 -5.56 2.42
C LYS A 436 -8.29 -7.08 2.51
N ASP A 437 -9.18 -7.67 3.30
CA ASP A 437 -9.13 -9.08 3.68
C ASP A 437 -9.29 -10.03 2.48
N ASP A 438 -10.00 -9.64 1.41
CA ASP A 438 -10.14 -10.45 0.19
C ASP A 438 -8.77 -10.73 -0.49
N LEU A 439 -7.93 -9.71 -0.64
CA LEU A 439 -6.60 -9.88 -1.23
C LEU A 439 -5.63 -10.57 -0.26
N ARG A 440 -5.72 -10.29 1.05
CA ARG A 440 -4.97 -11.04 2.07
C ARG A 440 -5.30 -12.53 2.03
N ASN A 441 -6.57 -12.88 1.84
CA ASN A 441 -7.02 -14.27 1.70
C ASN A 441 -6.49 -14.93 0.42
N LYS A 442 -6.43 -14.23 -0.72
CA LYS A 442 -5.74 -14.74 -1.94
C LYS A 442 -4.27 -15.08 -1.66
N VAL A 443 -3.54 -14.18 -1.01
CA VAL A 443 -2.12 -14.41 -0.62
C VAL A 443 -1.99 -15.63 0.28
N ILE A 444 -2.81 -15.75 1.33
CA ILE A 444 -2.84 -16.91 2.22
C ILE A 444 -3.12 -18.20 1.45
N ASN A 445 -4.08 -18.19 0.53
CA ASN A 445 -4.46 -19.36 -0.25
C ASN A 445 -3.36 -19.78 -1.25
N ALA A 446 -2.70 -18.82 -1.89
CA ALA A 446 -1.57 -19.07 -2.78
C ALA A 446 -0.42 -19.76 -2.04
N ILE A 447 -0.01 -19.21 -0.89
CA ILE A 447 1.07 -19.76 -0.06
C ILE A 447 0.71 -21.16 0.46
N LYS A 448 -0.53 -21.36 0.96
CA LYS A 448 -1.01 -22.69 1.37
C LYS A 448 -1.04 -23.70 0.23
N SER A 449 -1.18 -23.24 -1.01
CA SER A 449 -1.17 -24.07 -2.22
C SER A 449 0.23 -24.26 -2.83
N GLY A 450 1.29 -23.81 -2.15
CA GLY A 450 2.67 -23.99 -2.59
C GLY A 450 3.25 -22.88 -3.47
N THR A 451 2.53 -21.76 -3.67
CA THR A 451 3.01 -20.63 -4.47
C THR A 451 3.99 -19.75 -3.68
N PRO A 452 5.24 -19.54 -4.15
CA PRO A 452 6.14 -18.53 -3.58
C PRO A 452 5.68 -17.11 -3.97
N VAL A 453 5.39 -16.28 -2.96
CA VAL A 453 4.82 -14.93 -3.16
C VAL A 453 5.81 -13.85 -2.74
N PHE A 454 5.91 -12.77 -3.51
CA PHE A 454 6.72 -11.58 -3.22
C PHE A 454 5.83 -10.33 -3.28
N VAL A 455 5.95 -9.43 -2.31
CA VAL A 455 5.23 -8.13 -2.29
C VAL A 455 6.09 -7.06 -2.97
N SER A 456 6.22 -7.13 -4.30
CA SER A 456 7.18 -6.31 -5.06
C SER A 456 6.83 -4.82 -5.06
N GLU A 457 5.56 -4.50 -4.83
CA GLU A 457 5.08 -3.14 -4.63
C GLU A 457 3.95 -3.09 -3.61
N PHE A 458 3.98 -2.11 -2.70
CA PHE A 458 2.79 -1.75 -1.94
C PHE A 458 2.85 -0.33 -1.37
N SER A 459 1.71 0.21 -0.97
CA SER A 459 1.65 1.42 -0.13
C SER A 459 0.52 1.37 0.91
N ILE A 460 0.47 2.34 1.82
CA ILE A 460 -0.53 2.37 2.91
C ILE A 460 -1.76 3.25 2.61
N CYS A 461 -1.75 3.98 1.50
CA CYS A 461 -2.90 4.71 0.98
C CYS A 461 -3.81 3.82 0.11
N ASP A 462 -4.71 4.42 -0.66
CA ASP A 462 -5.50 3.74 -1.69
C ASP A 462 -4.72 3.57 -3.00
N ALA A 463 -5.27 2.77 -3.92
CA ALA A 463 -4.65 2.39 -5.19
C ALA A 463 -4.41 3.54 -6.20
N SER A 464 -4.90 4.76 -5.94
CA SER A 464 -4.49 5.94 -6.72
C SER A 464 -3.08 6.44 -6.37
N GLY A 465 -2.50 5.98 -5.26
CA GLY A 465 -1.25 6.48 -4.70
C GLY A 465 -1.37 7.83 -3.97
N ASN A 466 -2.57 8.43 -3.88
CA ASN A 466 -2.75 9.83 -3.46
C ASN A 466 -4.03 10.16 -2.64
N GLY A 467 -4.82 9.17 -2.22
CA GLY A 467 -5.90 9.38 -1.25
C GLY A 467 -5.44 9.09 0.18
N GLY A 468 -6.39 8.72 1.05
CA GLY A 468 -6.17 8.56 2.49
C GLY A 468 -5.38 7.30 2.87
N VAL A 469 -4.62 7.40 3.97
CA VAL A 469 -3.91 6.28 4.61
C VAL A 469 -4.88 5.42 5.45
N ASP A 470 -4.72 4.11 5.39
CA ASP A 470 -5.43 3.14 6.25
C ASP A 470 -4.42 2.35 7.10
N TYR A 471 -4.09 2.91 8.27
CA TYR A 471 -3.10 2.34 9.20
C TYR A 471 -3.53 0.97 9.75
N ASP A 472 -4.83 0.73 9.97
CA ASP A 472 -5.34 -0.54 10.50
C ASP A 472 -5.19 -1.68 9.47
N SER A 473 -5.54 -1.40 8.21
CA SER A 473 -5.33 -2.35 7.11
C SER A 473 -3.85 -2.56 6.82
N ALA A 474 -3.02 -1.50 6.92
CA ALA A 474 -1.57 -1.61 6.80
C ALA A 474 -0.95 -2.47 7.92
N GLY A 475 -1.47 -2.36 9.15
CA GLY A 475 -1.10 -3.23 10.28
C GLY A 475 -1.39 -4.70 9.98
N LYS A 476 -2.61 -5.02 9.52
CA LYS A 476 -2.98 -6.39 9.09
C LYS A 476 -2.11 -6.93 7.95
N TRP A 477 -1.68 -6.06 7.03
CA TRP A 477 -0.72 -6.43 5.97
C TRP A 477 0.68 -6.70 6.53
N LYS A 478 1.20 -5.85 7.44
CA LYS A 478 2.46 -6.06 8.16
C LYS A 478 2.45 -7.39 8.94
N GLU A 479 1.37 -7.71 9.64
CA GLU A 479 1.18 -9.00 10.31
C GLU A 479 1.26 -10.18 9.34
N LEU A 480 0.52 -10.12 8.22
CA LEU A 480 0.54 -11.17 7.20
C LEU A 480 1.94 -11.38 6.61
N ILE A 481 2.61 -10.29 6.23
CA ILE A 481 3.96 -10.31 5.66
C ILE A 481 4.95 -10.94 6.62
N ASN A 482 4.92 -10.58 7.90
CA ASN A 482 5.79 -11.15 8.92
C ASN A 482 5.48 -12.63 9.20
N ASN A 483 4.20 -12.99 9.35
CA ASN A 483 3.77 -14.36 9.66
C ASN A 483 4.17 -15.39 8.59
N TYR A 484 4.21 -14.98 7.32
CA TYR A 484 4.63 -15.83 6.20
C TYR A 484 6.05 -15.55 5.69
N ASN A 485 6.81 -14.65 6.33
CA ASN A 485 8.16 -14.23 5.91
C ASN A 485 8.19 -13.77 4.43
N LEU A 486 7.18 -12.99 4.02
CA LEU A 486 7.11 -12.47 2.66
C LEU A 486 8.12 -11.34 2.48
N SER A 487 8.83 -11.36 1.37
CA SER A 487 9.73 -10.26 0.99
C SER A 487 8.92 -9.10 0.40
N PHE A 488 9.38 -7.86 0.61
CA PHE A 488 8.62 -6.66 0.24
C PHE A 488 9.47 -5.46 -0.21
N ALA A 489 8.90 -4.63 -1.08
CA ALA A 489 9.40 -3.29 -1.38
C ALA A 489 8.25 -2.25 -1.40
N GLY A 490 8.39 -1.17 -0.62
CA GLY A 490 7.35 -0.14 -0.49
C GLY A 490 7.46 0.98 -1.54
N TRP A 491 6.32 1.43 -2.06
CA TRP A 491 6.15 2.50 -3.04
C TRP A 491 5.88 3.85 -2.34
N SER A 492 6.64 4.93 -2.61
CA SER A 492 7.90 4.97 -3.40
C SER A 492 8.89 6.06 -3.00
N LEU A 493 10.17 5.80 -3.27
CA LEU A 493 11.28 6.73 -3.09
C LEU A 493 11.25 7.86 -4.12
N CYS A 494 10.43 8.86 -3.82
CA CYS A 494 10.36 10.14 -4.50
C CYS A 494 9.87 11.22 -3.53
N ASN A 495 9.92 12.48 -3.98
CA ASN A 495 9.29 13.64 -3.34
C ASN A 495 8.12 14.17 -4.20
N LYS A 496 7.39 13.26 -4.87
CA LYS A 496 6.16 13.63 -5.58
C LYS A 496 5.13 14.15 -4.57
N GLY A 497 4.28 15.07 -4.99
CA GLY A 497 3.20 15.61 -4.15
C GLY A 497 2.03 14.63 -4.00
N GLU A 498 2.29 13.43 -3.48
CA GLU A 498 1.29 12.38 -3.30
C GLU A 498 1.49 11.54 -2.03
N THR A 499 0.40 10.97 -1.49
CA THR A 499 0.42 10.23 -0.22
C THR A 499 1.43 9.08 -0.18
N SER A 500 1.62 8.36 -1.29
CA SER A 500 2.56 7.23 -1.37
C SER A 500 4.04 7.63 -1.48
N ALA A 501 4.36 8.88 -1.80
CA ALA A 501 5.75 9.34 -1.84
C ALA A 501 6.39 9.26 -0.44
N LEU A 502 7.54 8.60 -0.29
CA LEU A 502 8.21 8.39 1.01
C LEU A 502 8.85 9.68 1.55
N ILE A 503 9.20 10.61 0.67
CA ILE A 503 9.86 11.88 1.01
C ILE A 503 8.84 13.03 0.83
N LYS A 504 8.81 14.01 1.74
CA LYS A 504 7.92 15.18 1.59
C LYS A 504 8.30 16.01 0.36
N SER A 505 7.31 16.54 -0.33
CA SER A 505 7.49 17.26 -1.60
C SER A 505 8.38 18.51 -1.56
N GLY A 506 8.52 19.14 -0.39
CA GLY A 506 9.42 20.28 -0.18
C GLY A 506 10.89 19.91 0.05
N VAL A 507 11.23 18.62 0.17
CA VAL A 507 12.58 18.15 0.49
C VAL A 507 13.36 17.91 -0.81
N SER A 508 14.59 18.44 -0.85
CA SER A 508 15.52 18.30 -1.98
C SER A 508 16.77 17.47 -1.66
N ARG A 509 17.01 17.11 -0.39
CA ARG A 509 18.12 16.23 -0.01
C ARG A 509 17.88 14.83 -0.57
N LEU A 510 18.96 14.11 -0.87
CA LEU A 510 18.91 12.76 -1.43
C LEU A 510 19.34 11.68 -0.43
N SER A 511 19.94 12.06 0.69
CA SER A 511 20.40 11.17 1.76
C SER A 511 20.42 11.93 3.10
N GLY A 512 20.60 11.21 4.20
CA GLY A 512 20.51 11.78 5.54
C GLY A 512 19.10 12.27 5.85
N PHE A 513 18.09 11.45 5.53
CA PHE A 513 16.69 11.79 5.77
C PHE A 513 16.37 11.77 7.25
N THR A 514 16.02 12.93 7.81
CA THR A 514 15.47 13.02 9.16
C THR A 514 14.01 12.59 9.16
N THR A 515 13.44 12.25 10.32
CA THR A 515 11.99 12.01 10.45
C THR A 515 11.15 13.19 9.94
N SER A 516 11.67 14.41 10.04
CA SER A 516 11.01 15.62 9.51
C SER A 516 10.94 15.67 7.98
N ASP A 517 11.88 15.05 7.27
CA ASP A 517 11.92 14.99 5.80
C ASP A 517 10.95 13.94 5.21
N LEU A 518 10.60 12.91 5.99
CA LEU A 518 9.76 11.80 5.54
C LEU A 518 8.27 12.15 5.58
N SER A 519 7.50 11.58 4.64
CA SER A 519 6.03 11.58 4.69
C SER A 519 5.51 10.61 5.74
N GLU A 520 4.19 10.59 5.97
CA GLU A 520 3.54 9.57 6.81
C GLU A 520 3.84 8.14 6.33
N THR A 521 3.70 7.89 5.02
CA THR A 521 4.07 6.62 4.38
C THR A 521 5.57 6.31 4.55
N GLY A 522 6.44 7.31 4.43
CA GLY A 522 7.88 7.19 4.65
C GLY A 522 8.24 6.76 6.08
N ILE A 523 7.63 7.40 7.07
CA ILE A 523 7.83 7.09 8.50
C ILE A 523 7.32 5.67 8.79
N TRP A 524 6.14 5.30 8.30
CA TRP A 524 5.57 3.98 8.51
C TRP A 524 6.45 2.88 7.89
N LEU A 525 6.90 3.07 6.63
CA LEU A 525 7.73 2.08 5.94
C LEU A 525 9.10 1.92 6.60
N ARG A 526 9.77 3.03 6.99
CA ARG A 526 11.03 2.98 7.75
C ARG A 526 10.87 2.16 9.03
N ASN A 527 9.81 2.42 9.79
CA ASN A 527 9.55 1.70 11.03
C ASN A 527 9.34 0.20 10.77
N PHE A 528 8.53 -0.15 9.75
CA PHE A 528 8.30 -1.55 9.36
C PHE A 528 9.57 -2.28 8.93
N ILE A 529 10.42 -1.67 8.07
CA ILE A 529 11.70 -2.26 7.66
C ILE A 529 12.61 -2.51 8.88
N SER A 530 12.70 -1.52 9.79
CA SER A 530 13.48 -1.61 11.05
C SER A 530 12.89 -2.55 12.12
N GLY A 531 11.75 -3.20 11.85
CA GLY A 531 11.12 -4.15 12.77
C GLY A 531 10.35 -3.55 13.94
N LYS A 532 10.02 -2.25 13.87
CA LYS A 532 9.19 -1.50 14.84
C LYS A 532 7.72 -1.54 14.40
#